data_AF-A0A962ZIY9-F1
#
_entry.id   AF-A0A962ZIY9-F1
#
_cell.length_a   1.000
_cell.length_b   1.000
_cell.length_c   1.000
_cell.angle_alpha   90.00
_cell.angle_beta   90.00
_cell.angle_gamma   90.00
#
_symmetry.space_group_name_H-M   'P 1'
#
loop_
_entity.id
_entity.type
_entity.pdbx_description
1 polymer ?
#
loop_
_entity_poly.entity_id
_entity_poly.type
_entity_poly.pdbx_seq_one_letter_code
_entity_poly.pdbx_strand_id
1 'polypeptide(L)'
;SQGFYAWVDGKARKPVSSGGKLPADIQDRLMLPMINEAVACLSEQVVSEADLLDAGVIFGTGFAPFRGGPLQYAKDRGIDELVSTLESLAAAHGERFRPHPGWATLRERLKNKEA
;
A
#
# COMPACT_ATOMS: atom_id res chain seq x y z
N SER A 1 -10.03 5.20 -27.78
CA SER A 1 -9.59 6.05 -26.65
C SER A 1 -8.09 5.92 -26.51
N GLN A 2 -7.37 7.00 -26.18
CA GLN A 2 -5.95 6.94 -25.80
C GLN A 2 -5.86 6.91 -24.26
N GLY A 3 -4.92 6.13 -23.71
CA GLY A 3 -4.66 6.09 -22.26
C GLY A 3 -3.66 7.19 -21.85
N PHE A 4 -2.87 6.94 -20.79
CA PHE A 4 -1.79 7.86 -20.37
C PHE A 4 -0.72 8.12 -21.45
N TYR A 5 -0.64 7.26 -22.47
CA TYR A 5 0.29 7.41 -23.60
C TYR A 5 -0.47 7.53 -24.92
N ALA A 6 0.07 8.36 -25.82
CA ALA A 6 -0.30 8.32 -27.22
C ALA A 6 0.32 7.08 -27.89
N TRP A 7 -0.45 6.40 -28.73
CA TRP A 7 0.00 5.24 -29.49
C TRP A 7 0.09 5.61 -30.97
N VAL A 8 1.25 5.38 -31.58
CA VAL A 8 1.52 5.62 -33.01
C VAL A 8 2.17 4.36 -33.57
N ASP A 9 1.59 3.79 -34.63
CA ASP A 9 2.06 2.56 -35.30
C ASP A 9 2.34 1.39 -34.34
N GLY A 10 1.43 1.17 -33.39
CA GLY A 10 1.55 0.09 -32.40
C GLY A 10 2.60 0.32 -31.31
N LYS A 11 3.28 1.47 -31.30
CA LYS A 11 4.27 1.83 -30.28
C LYS A 11 3.77 2.97 -29.40
N ALA A 12 3.95 2.81 -28.08
CA ALA A 12 3.69 3.87 -27.13
C ALA A 12 4.71 4.99 -27.30
N ARG A 13 4.24 6.21 -27.57
CA ARG A 13 5.05 7.42 -27.53
C ARG A 13 5.19 7.88 -26.08
N LYS A 14 6.32 7.57 -25.46
CA LYS A 14 6.63 8.03 -24.10
C LYS A 14 6.98 9.53 -24.15
N PRO A 15 6.30 10.40 -23.39
CA PRO A 15 6.72 11.79 -23.28
C PRO A 15 8.12 11.85 -22.68
N VAL A 16 8.94 12.78 -23.16
CA VAL A 16 10.25 13.04 -22.56
C VAL A 16 10.02 13.55 -21.15
N SER A 17 10.61 12.88 -20.15
CA SER A 17 10.54 13.34 -18.76
C SER A 17 11.12 14.75 -18.68
N SER A 18 10.37 15.69 -18.11
CA SER A 18 10.81 17.07 -17.91
C SER A 18 11.87 17.22 -16.81
N GLY A 19 12.31 16.11 -16.19
CA GLY A 19 13.32 16.13 -15.12
C GLY A 19 12.87 16.80 -13.83
N GLY A 20 11.56 17.01 -13.64
CA GLY A 20 11.01 17.62 -12.43
C GLY A 20 11.28 16.78 -11.18
N LYS A 21 11.47 17.47 -10.04
CA LYS A 21 11.63 16.81 -8.74
C LYS A 21 10.31 16.16 -8.34
N LEU A 22 10.34 14.86 -8.07
CA LEU A 22 9.18 14.15 -7.55
C LEU A 22 8.87 14.60 -6.11
N PRO A 23 7.59 14.68 -5.71
CA PRO A 23 7.23 14.85 -4.30
C PRO A 23 7.88 13.77 -3.45
N ALA A 24 8.43 14.15 -2.29
CA ALA A 24 9.12 13.21 -1.40
C ALA A 24 8.17 12.10 -0.89
N ASP A 25 6.87 12.41 -0.80
CA ASP A 25 5.81 11.52 -0.31
C ASP A 25 5.19 10.63 -1.40
N ILE A 26 5.67 10.70 -2.66
CA ILE A 26 5.01 10.03 -3.78
C ILE A 26 4.94 8.51 -3.61
N GLN A 27 5.96 7.91 -2.99
CA GLN A 27 5.99 6.47 -2.73
C GLN A 27 4.91 6.08 -1.72
N ASP A 28 4.82 6.81 -0.61
CA ASP A 28 3.83 6.53 0.43
C ASP A 28 2.41 6.78 -0.08
N ARG A 29 2.22 7.78 -0.94
CA ARG A 29 0.92 8.08 -1.56
C ARG A 29 0.41 6.98 -2.51
N LEU A 30 1.32 6.16 -3.03
CA LEU A 30 1.01 5.01 -3.88
C LEU A 30 0.85 3.73 -3.05
N MET A 31 1.74 3.51 -2.09
CA MET A 31 1.83 2.25 -1.35
C MET A 31 0.86 2.18 -0.17
N LEU A 32 0.78 3.24 0.65
CA LEU A 32 0.08 3.16 1.93
C LEU A 32 -1.44 2.99 1.82
N PRO A 33 -2.15 3.55 0.82
CA PRO A 33 -3.57 3.24 0.62
C PRO A 33 -3.82 1.76 0.34
N MET A 34 -2.96 1.11 -0.46
CA MET A 34 -3.07 -0.33 -0.75
C MET A 34 -2.86 -1.16 0.51
N ILE A 35 -1.87 -0.80 1.33
CA ILE A 35 -1.58 -1.49 2.59
C ILE A 35 -2.69 -1.25 3.61
N ASN A 36 -3.22 -0.02 3.70
CA ASN A 36 -4.36 0.31 4.55
C ASN A 36 -5.60 -0.53 4.20
N GLU A 37 -5.84 -0.74 2.90
CA GLU A 37 -6.91 -1.61 2.41
C GLU A 37 -6.65 -3.09 2.74
N ALA A 38 -5.41 -3.57 2.61
CA ALA A 38 -5.05 -4.92 3.05
C ALA A 38 -5.37 -5.15 4.54
N VAL A 39 -5.09 -4.14 5.38
CA VAL A 39 -5.47 -4.18 6.81
C VAL A 39 -6.99 -4.19 7.00
N ALA A 40 -7.73 -3.41 6.19
CA ALA A 40 -9.18 -3.43 6.21
C ALA A 40 -9.74 -4.80 5.83
N CYS A 41 -9.31 -5.39 4.71
CA CYS A 41 -9.75 -6.72 4.26
C CYS A 41 -9.51 -7.81 5.31
N LEU A 42 -8.37 -7.79 6.02
CA LEU A 42 -8.10 -8.74 7.10
C LEU A 42 -9.01 -8.50 8.32
N SER A 43 -9.23 -7.23 8.67
CA SER A 43 -10.08 -6.84 9.80
C SER A 43 -11.55 -7.17 9.57
N GLU A 44 -12.03 -7.01 8.34
CA GLU A 44 -13.41 -7.26 7.91
C GLU A 44 -13.64 -8.73 7.54
N GLN A 45 -12.63 -9.60 7.70
CA GLN A 45 -12.68 -11.02 7.39
C GLN A 45 -12.99 -11.33 5.92
N VAL A 46 -12.68 -10.41 5.00
CA VAL A 46 -12.71 -10.67 3.54
C VAL A 46 -11.68 -11.73 3.18
N VAL A 47 -10.54 -11.73 3.88
CA VAL A 47 -9.54 -12.81 3.87
C VAL A 47 -9.32 -13.26 5.31
N SER A 48 -9.33 -14.58 5.55
CA SER A 48 -9.25 -15.13 6.91
C SER A 48 -7.85 -15.04 7.51
N GLU A 49 -6.82 -15.26 6.70
CA GLU A 49 -5.42 -15.37 7.15
C GLU A 49 -4.51 -14.30 6.55
N ALA A 50 -3.61 -13.77 7.38
CA ALA A 50 -2.64 -12.75 6.97
C ALA A 50 -1.71 -13.25 5.85
N ASP A 51 -1.21 -14.49 5.96
CA ASP A 51 -0.27 -15.07 4.99
C ASP A 51 -0.95 -15.29 3.62
N LEU A 52 -2.23 -15.64 3.61
CA LEU A 52 -3.02 -15.76 2.37
C LEU A 52 -3.27 -14.40 1.73
N LEU A 53 -3.51 -13.37 2.53
CA LEU A 53 -3.65 -12.01 2.04
C LEU A 53 -2.34 -11.55 1.39
N ASP A 54 -1.20 -11.71 2.07
CA ASP A 54 0.09 -11.29 1.56
C ASP A 54 0.47 -12.01 0.27
N ALA A 55 0.28 -13.33 0.22
CA ALA A 55 0.49 -14.12 -1.00
C ALA A 55 -0.43 -13.66 -2.14
N GLY A 56 -1.71 -13.43 -1.85
CA GLY A 56 -2.70 -12.96 -2.84
C GLY A 56 -2.30 -11.62 -3.47
N VAL A 57 -1.84 -10.68 -2.66
CA VAL A 57 -1.41 -9.35 -3.15
C VAL A 57 -0.10 -9.44 -3.94
N ILE A 58 0.85 -10.30 -3.53
CA ILE A 58 2.07 -10.58 -4.30
C ILE A 58 1.74 -11.14 -5.68
N PHE A 59 1.02 -12.26 -5.73
CA PHE A 59 0.78 -12.96 -7.00
C PHE A 59 -0.28 -12.28 -7.87
N GLY A 60 -1.24 -11.57 -7.28
CA GLY A 60 -2.32 -10.90 -7.99
C GLY A 60 -1.92 -9.54 -8.56
N THR A 61 -1.22 -8.71 -7.77
CA THR A 61 -0.92 -7.31 -8.14
C THR A 61 0.53 -7.09 -8.57
N GLY A 62 1.41 -8.07 -8.34
CA GLY A 62 2.84 -7.94 -8.56
C GLY A 62 3.55 -7.17 -7.43
N PHE A 63 3.00 -7.17 -6.22
CA PHE A 63 3.66 -6.57 -5.06
C PHE A 63 5.04 -7.21 -4.86
N ALA A 64 6.04 -6.39 -4.50
CA ALA A 64 7.43 -6.80 -4.44
C ALA A 64 7.64 -8.03 -3.53
N PRO A 65 7.96 -9.23 -4.08
CA PRO A 65 7.98 -10.47 -3.30
C PRO A 65 9.04 -10.46 -2.18
N PHE A 66 10.16 -9.78 -2.41
CA PHE A 66 11.24 -9.64 -1.42
C PHE A 66 10.86 -8.77 -0.20
N ARG A 67 9.67 -8.15 -0.20
CA ARG A 67 9.10 -7.44 0.96
C ARG A 67 8.05 -8.26 1.70
N GLY A 68 7.82 -9.52 1.31
CA GLY A 68 6.92 -10.45 2.00
C GLY A 68 5.41 -10.18 1.86
N GLY A 69 5.01 -9.05 1.27
CA GLY A 69 3.59 -8.66 1.10
C GLY A 69 3.26 -7.38 1.85
N PRO A 70 2.04 -6.83 1.72
CA PRO A 70 1.64 -5.60 2.39
C PRO A 70 1.68 -5.67 3.93
N LEU A 71 1.28 -6.78 4.55
CA LEU A 71 1.25 -6.91 6.01
C LEU A 71 2.64 -7.19 6.58
N GLN A 72 3.43 -8.04 5.93
CA GLN A 72 4.84 -8.20 6.28
C GLN A 72 5.63 -6.89 6.12
N TYR A 73 5.42 -6.14 5.03
CA TYR A 73 6.00 -4.81 4.88
C TYR A 73 5.61 -3.87 6.03
N ALA A 74 4.35 -3.92 6.46
CA ALA A 74 3.87 -3.12 7.58
C ALA A 74 4.53 -3.50 8.91
N LYS A 75 4.78 -4.80 9.13
CA LYS A 75 5.57 -5.27 10.28
C LYS A 75 7.01 -4.75 10.23
N ASP A 76 7.67 -4.88 9.08
CA ASP A 76 9.08 -4.50 8.91
C ASP A 76 9.31 -3.00 9.07
N ARG A 77 8.40 -2.19 8.51
CA ARG A 77 8.45 -0.72 8.59
C ARG A 77 8.01 -0.19 9.96
N GLY A 78 7.11 -0.91 10.63
CA GLY A 78 6.59 -0.57 11.96
C GLY A 78 5.16 -0.01 11.87
N ILE A 79 4.24 -0.66 12.59
CA ILE A 79 2.81 -0.33 12.55
C ILE A 79 2.54 1.11 12.99
N ASP A 80 3.17 1.57 14.07
CA ASP A 80 2.95 2.92 14.62
C ASP A 80 3.45 4.01 13.66
N GLU A 81 4.60 3.79 13.02
CA GLU A 81 5.16 4.73 12.04
C GLU A 81 4.27 4.79 10.79
N LEU A 82 3.71 3.67 10.33
CA LEU A 82 2.77 3.65 9.22
C LEU A 82 1.46 4.34 9.53
N VAL A 83 0.87 4.12 10.71
CA VAL A 83 -0.36 4.82 11.11
C VAL A 83 -0.12 6.32 11.18
N SER A 84 0.99 6.77 11.78
CA SER A 84 1.34 8.20 11.85
C SER A 84 1.57 8.81 10.46
N THR A 85 2.17 8.04 9.55
CA THR A 85 2.36 8.48 8.15
C THR A 85 1.02 8.60 7.41
N LEU A 86 0.12 7.63 7.58
CA LEU A 86 -1.23 7.66 7.01
C LEU A 86 -2.03 8.86 7.55
N GLU A 87 -1.97 9.16 8.85
CA GLU A 87 -2.58 10.35 9.44
C GLU A 87 -2.04 11.65 8.82
N SER A 88 -0.72 11.74 8.65
CA SER A 88 -0.07 12.89 8.02
C SER A 88 -0.51 13.05 6.56
N LEU A 89 -0.61 11.95 5.81
CA LEU A 89 -1.12 11.95 4.44
C LEU A 89 -2.60 12.29 4.38
N ALA A 90 -3.42 11.87 5.35
CA ALA A 90 -4.84 12.19 5.42
C ALA A 90 -5.05 13.70 5.66
N ALA A 91 -4.25 14.30 6.54
CA ALA A 91 -4.27 15.74 6.77
C ALA A 91 -3.86 16.53 5.52
N ALA A 92 -2.87 16.04 4.75
CA ALA A 92 -2.34 16.75 3.58
C ALA A 92 -3.14 16.52 2.29
N HIS A 93 -3.69 15.32 2.08
CA HIS A 93 -4.25 14.86 0.80
C HIS A 93 -5.66 14.28 0.90
N GLY A 94 -6.26 14.24 2.10
CA GLY A 94 -7.66 13.92 2.33
C GLY A 94 -7.97 12.47 2.71
N GLU A 95 -9.26 12.18 2.82
CA GLU A 95 -9.85 11.01 3.49
C GLU A 95 -9.34 9.65 2.99
N ARG A 96 -8.92 9.53 1.73
CA ARG A 96 -8.41 8.28 1.14
C ARG A 96 -7.16 7.71 1.85
N PHE A 97 -6.51 8.48 2.71
CA PHE A 97 -5.37 8.07 3.51
C PHE A 97 -5.70 7.82 4.98
N ARG A 98 -6.95 8.00 5.41
CA ARG A 98 -7.33 7.82 6.81
C ARG A 98 -7.01 6.38 7.26
N PRO A 99 -6.26 6.17 8.35
CA PRO A 99 -5.98 4.82 8.84
C PRO A 99 -7.27 4.07 9.16
N HIS A 100 -7.36 2.83 8.69
CA HIS A 100 -8.49 1.96 9.01
C HIS A 100 -8.43 1.48 10.48
N PRO A 101 -9.54 1.36 11.23
CA PRO A 101 -9.52 0.87 12.61
C PRO A 101 -8.83 -0.50 12.80
N GLY A 102 -8.79 -1.32 11.74
CA GLY A 102 -8.12 -2.62 11.72
C GLY A 102 -6.64 -2.62 12.10
N TRP A 103 -5.95 -1.47 12.03
CA TRP A 103 -4.57 -1.33 12.50
C TRP A 103 -4.41 -1.68 13.98
N ALA A 104 -5.41 -1.37 14.82
CA ALA A 104 -5.41 -1.75 16.23
C ALA A 104 -5.47 -3.26 16.41
N THR A 105 -6.32 -3.94 15.63
CA THR A 105 -6.43 -5.40 15.64
C THR A 105 -5.15 -6.07 15.17
N LEU A 106 -4.53 -5.56 14.10
CA LEU A 106 -3.26 -6.09 13.60
C LEU A 106 -2.14 -5.97 14.65
N ARG A 107 -2.07 -4.83 15.35
CA ARG A 107 -1.09 -4.61 16.43
C ARG A 107 -1.20 -5.66 17.54
N GLU A 108 -2.41 -5.93 18.01
CA GLU A 108 -2.63 -6.94 19.05
C GLU A 108 -2.31 -8.35 18.58
N ARG A 109 -2.64 -8.69 17.32
CA ARG A 109 -2.27 -9.99 16.71
C ARG A 109 -0.75 -10.21 16.68
N LEU A 110 0.02 -9.17 16.37
CA LEU A 110 1.48 -9.26 16.31
C LEU A 110 2.09 -9.45 17.70
N LYS A 111 1.60 -8.72 18.72
CA LYS A 111 2.04 -8.91 20.12
C LYS A 111 1.80 -10.34 20.61
N ASN A 112 0.64 -10.92 20.29
CA ASN A 112 0.27 -12.27 20.74
C ASN A 112 1.05 -13.40 20.02
N LYS A 113 1.64 -13.14 18.85
CA LYS A 113 2.51 -14.11 18.15
C LYS A 113 3.95 -14.12 18.67
N GLU A 114 4.36 -13.08 19.39
CA GLU A 114 5.71 -12.91 19.94
C GLU A 114 5.81 -13.26 21.43
N ALA A 115 4.68 -13.59 22.07
CA ALA A 115 4.56 -14.09 23.44
C ALA A 115 4.43 -15.63 23.47
#